data_AF-A0A959JV84-F1
#
_entry.id   AF-A0A959JV84-F1
#
_cell.length_a   1.000
_cell.length_b   1.000
_cell.length_c   1.000
_cell.angle_alpha   90.00
_cell.angle_beta   90.00
_cell.angle_gamma   90.00
#
_symmetry.space_group_name_H-M   'P 1'
#
loop_
_entity.id
_entity.type
_entity.pdbx_description
1 polymer ?
#
loop_
_entity_poly.entity_id
_entity_poly.type
_entity_poly.pdbx_seq_one_letter_code
_entity_poly.pdbx_strand_id
1 'polypeptide(L)'
;MLRLISGALLVLSLLLAIFGFAEKGGKLPDDFPIYKLLEAFGDKPLPHKANLTIKGASVERGREIVVDGMSEVAGKKSRRQSKHFTCISCHNINKEDPDLAHPAPEARLAYVSEHDMPFLQGSPLYGIVNRRSFYNGDYDKKYGDLVKPTRHNLREAIQLCAIECSQGRKLKDFEMESILAYLWTIDLKLKDLILSDAELKIIQHAFDTGEKKAEAMQILHSKYLDYSPATFVDPPADRKTGDGLTGNEENGALIYKHSCQYCHFDNRNSFLLLDNSKMTFQHLLHKAGTYDPHSIYQVIRYGTPPKGGKEAYMPQYTKEKMTDQQMADLRAYIEAEANK
;
A
#
# COMPACT_ATOMS: atom_id res chain seq x y z
N MET A 1 -44.51 -31.18 -12.04
CA MET A 1 -44.42 -30.88 -10.59
C MET A 1 -43.09 -31.29 -9.94
N LEU A 2 -42.04 -31.68 -10.68
CA LEU A 2 -40.79 -32.20 -10.09
C LEU A 2 -39.54 -31.34 -10.36
N ARG A 3 -39.69 -30.07 -10.77
CA ARG A 3 -38.56 -29.16 -11.08
C ARG A 3 -38.55 -27.85 -10.28
N LEU A 4 -39.46 -27.68 -9.33
CA LEU A 4 -39.56 -26.47 -8.50
C LEU A 4 -38.98 -26.64 -7.08
N ILE A 5 -38.52 -27.84 -6.71
CA ILE A 5 -38.05 -28.15 -5.35
C ILE A 5 -36.51 -27.99 -5.22
N SER A 6 -35.77 -28.04 -6.32
CA SER A 6 -34.29 -28.00 -6.31
C SER A 6 -33.69 -26.61 -6.12
N GLY A 7 -34.42 -25.55 -6.48
CA GLY A 7 -33.95 -24.16 -6.35
C GLY A 7 -34.12 -23.57 -4.94
N ALA A 8 -35.11 -24.06 -4.20
CA ALA A 8 -35.37 -23.59 -2.83
C ALA A 8 -34.34 -24.14 -1.82
N LEU A 9 -33.79 -25.34 -2.05
CA LEU A 9 -32.76 -25.91 -1.16
C LEU A 9 -31.39 -25.24 -1.30
N LEU A 10 -31.03 -24.71 -2.49
CA LEU A 10 -29.72 -24.10 -2.72
C LEU A 10 -29.63 -22.64 -2.23
N VAL A 11 -30.77 -21.95 -2.14
CA VAL A 11 -30.83 -20.59 -1.57
C VAL A 11 -30.91 -20.64 -0.04
N LEU A 12 -31.49 -21.71 0.52
CA LEU A 12 -31.53 -21.93 1.97
C LEU A 12 -30.14 -22.30 2.55
N SER A 13 -29.31 -23.05 1.81
CA SER A 13 -27.94 -23.39 2.25
C SER A 13 -26.98 -22.19 2.24
N LEU A 14 -27.19 -21.20 1.36
CA LEU A 14 -26.39 -19.97 1.35
C LEU A 14 -26.81 -18.96 2.44
N LEU A 15 -28.09 -18.95 2.81
CA LEU A 15 -28.60 -18.17 3.96
C LEU A 15 -28.21 -18.79 5.31
N LEU A 16 -28.08 -20.12 5.39
CA LEU A 16 -27.59 -20.82 6.57
C LEU A 16 -26.07 -20.63 6.80
N ALA A 17 -25.28 -20.36 5.75
CA ALA A 17 -23.86 -20.00 5.91
C ALA A 17 -23.65 -18.58 6.48
N ILE A 18 -24.65 -17.70 6.38
CA ILE A 18 -24.58 -16.32 6.91
C ILE A 18 -25.04 -16.26 8.38
N PHE A 19 -25.87 -17.23 8.83
CA PHE A 19 -26.32 -17.36 10.22
C PHE A 19 -25.64 -18.50 11.00
N GLY A 20 -24.75 -19.27 10.38
CA GLY A 20 -24.14 -20.48 10.96
C GLY A 20 -22.91 -20.26 11.85
N PHE A 21 -22.39 -19.02 11.99
CA PHE A 21 -21.26 -18.73 12.89
C PHE A 21 -21.69 -18.40 14.33
N ALA A 22 -22.92 -18.75 14.71
CA ALA A 22 -23.42 -18.63 16.07
C ALA A 22 -23.41 -19.99 16.82
N GLU A 23 -22.46 -20.88 16.54
CA GLU A 23 -22.07 -21.84 17.57
C GLU A 23 -21.28 -21.08 18.63
N LYS A 24 -21.98 -20.71 19.71
CA LYS A 24 -21.38 -20.17 20.93
C LYS A 24 -20.25 -21.10 21.39
N GLY A 25 -18.99 -20.65 21.29
CA GLY A 25 -17.83 -21.34 21.87
C GLY A 25 -16.66 -21.65 20.93
N GLY A 26 -16.68 -21.22 19.66
CA GLY A 26 -15.54 -21.39 18.74
C GLY A 26 -14.46 -20.31 18.88
N LYS A 27 -13.18 -20.70 18.83
CA LYS A 27 -12.06 -19.75 18.74
C LYS A 27 -12.20 -18.92 17.46
N LEU A 28 -12.07 -17.59 17.58
CA LEU A 28 -12.03 -16.66 16.46
C LEU A 28 -10.94 -17.09 15.46
N PRO A 29 -11.28 -17.23 14.16
CA PRO A 29 -10.29 -17.54 13.14
C PRO A 29 -9.22 -16.45 13.02
N ASP A 30 -7.98 -16.87 12.81
CA ASP A 30 -6.83 -15.98 12.60
C ASP A 30 -7.03 -15.09 11.36
N ASP A 31 -7.74 -15.56 10.33
CA ASP A 31 -8.06 -14.82 9.11
C ASP A 31 -9.36 -14.01 9.20
N PHE A 32 -9.95 -13.87 10.39
CA PHE A 32 -11.20 -13.13 10.57
C PHE A 32 -10.99 -11.63 10.28
N PRO A 33 -11.84 -11.01 9.42
CA PRO A 33 -11.74 -9.59 9.09
C PRO A 33 -11.89 -8.65 10.28
N ILE A 34 -10.93 -7.72 10.47
CA ILE A 34 -10.98 -6.74 11.56
C ILE A 34 -12.23 -5.85 11.47
N TYR A 35 -12.61 -5.42 10.26
CA TYR A 35 -13.78 -4.56 10.11
C TYR A 35 -15.07 -5.24 10.55
N LYS A 36 -15.18 -6.57 10.39
CA LYS A 36 -16.37 -7.32 10.83
C LYS A 36 -16.44 -7.41 12.34
N LEU A 37 -15.31 -7.57 13.03
CA LEU A 37 -15.25 -7.51 14.49
C LEU A 37 -15.67 -6.13 14.98
N LEU A 38 -15.12 -5.07 14.40
CA LEU A 38 -15.48 -3.69 14.76
C LEU A 38 -16.98 -3.43 14.53
N GLU A 39 -17.53 -3.80 13.38
CA GLU A 39 -18.98 -3.68 13.10
C GLU A 39 -19.82 -4.50 14.12
N ALA A 40 -19.41 -5.72 14.47
CA ALA A 40 -20.09 -6.56 15.47
C ALA A 40 -20.04 -5.97 16.89
N PHE A 41 -18.98 -5.21 17.20
CA PHE A 41 -18.81 -4.50 18.46
C PHE A 41 -19.50 -3.13 18.49
N GLY A 42 -20.05 -2.68 17.36
CA GLY A 42 -20.83 -1.44 17.25
C GLY A 42 -20.06 -0.24 16.71
N ASP A 43 -18.87 -0.44 16.13
CA ASP A 43 -18.18 0.61 15.39
C ASP A 43 -18.98 1.04 14.15
N LYS A 44 -18.81 2.29 13.74
CA LYS A 44 -19.42 2.83 12.53
C LYS A 44 -18.86 2.09 11.31
N PRO A 45 -19.73 1.54 10.44
CA PRO A 45 -19.30 0.91 9.20
C PRO A 45 -18.41 1.83 8.36
N LEU A 46 -17.42 1.24 7.70
CA LEU A 46 -16.54 1.98 6.79
C LEU A 46 -17.34 2.44 5.55
N PRO A 47 -17.20 3.71 5.12
CA PRO A 47 -18.08 4.31 4.11
C PRO A 47 -17.82 3.85 2.67
N HIS A 48 -16.74 3.09 2.45
CA HIS A 48 -16.25 2.70 1.11
C HIS A 48 -16.43 1.21 0.80
N LYS A 49 -17.56 0.61 1.19
CA LYS A 49 -17.98 -0.70 0.67
C LYS A 49 -18.13 -0.64 -0.85
N ALA A 50 -17.69 -1.69 -1.55
CA ALA A 50 -17.80 -1.79 -3.00
C ALA A 50 -19.26 -2.00 -3.43
N ASN A 51 -19.67 -1.37 -4.53
CA ASN A 51 -20.98 -1.55 -5.14
C ASN A 51 -20.91 -2.49 -6.35
N LEU A 52 -21.08 -3.79 -6.09
CA LEU A 52 -21.07 -4.83 -7.12
C LEU A 52 -22.36 -4.89 -7.97
N THR A 53 -23.36 -4.02 -7.70
CA THR A 53 -24.52 -3.89 -8.59
C THR A 53 -24.19 -3.15 -9.88
N ILE A 54 -23.07 -2.42 -9.92
CA ILE A 54 -22.59 -1.76 -11.14
C ILE A 54 -22.22 -2.81 -12.18
N LYS A 55 -22.86 -2.73 -13.34
CA LYS A 55 -22.66 -3.70 -14.43
C LYS A 55 -21.18 -3.82 -14.80
N GLY A 56 -20.68 -5.04 -14.69
CA GLY A 56 -19.30 -5.38 -15.04
C GLY A 56 -18.29 -5.12 -13.93
N ALA A 57 -18.71 -4.67 -12.74
CA ALA A 57 -17.82 -4.65 -11.58
C ALA A 57 -17.60 -6.07 -11.05
N SER A 58 -16.35 -6.44 -10.76
CA SER A 58 -16.02 -7.71 -10.10
C SER A 58 -14.68 -7.63 -9.37
N VAL A 59 -14.46 -8.56 -8.43
CA VAL A 59 -13.20 -8.66 -7.67
C VAL A 59 -12.03 -8.96 -8.61
N GLU A 60 -12.22 -9.89 -9.54
CA GLU A 60 -11.18 -10.35 -10.47
C GLU A 60 -10.70 -9.20 -11.36
N ARG A 61 -11.64 -8.44 -11.93
CA ARG A 61 -11.32 -7.25 -12.72
C ARG A 61 -10.61 -6.20 -11.89
N GLY A 62 -10.97 -6.08 -10.61
CA GLY A 62 -10.32 -5.16 -9.68
C GLY A 62 -8.85 -5.50 -9.50
N ARG A 63 -8.56 -6.78 -9.25
CA ARG A 63 -7.20 -7.30 -9.13
C ARG A 63 -6.39 -7.03 -10.40
N GLU A 64 -6.94 -7.36 -11.56
CA GLU A 64 -6.28 -7.13 -12.86
C GLU A 64 -6.00 -5.64 -13.10
N ILE A 65 -6.93 -4.75 -12.77
CA ILE A 65 -6.70 -3.31 -12.92
C ILE A 65 -5.60 -2.81 -11.96
N VAL A 66 -5.58 -3.29 -10.71
CA VAL A 66 -4.56 -2.90 -9.71
C VAL A 66 -3.17 -3.40 -10.11
N VAL A 67 -3.06 -4.66 -10.55
CA VAL A 67 -1.79 -5.32 -10.85
C VAL A 67 -1.29 -4.97 -12.26
N ASP A 68 -2.15 -5.16 -13.26
CA ASP A 68 -1.80 -5.10 -14.68
C ASP A 68 -2.19 -3.77 -15.35
N GLY A 69 -2.93 -2.90 -14.64
CA GLY A 69 -3.40 -1.62 -15.17
C GLY A 69 -4.54 -1.73 -16.19
N MET A 70 -5.10 -2.93 -16.39
CA MET A 70 -6.21 -3.21 -17.31
C MET A 70 -6.87 -4.54 -16.92
N SER A 71 -8.15 -4.71 -17.27
CA SER A 71 -8.87 -5.99 -17.08
C SER A 71 -9.12 -6.69 -18.41
N GLU A 72 -9.34 -7.99 -18.41
CA GLU A 72 -9.77 -8.76 -19.57
C GLU A 72 -11.15 -9.40 -19.35
N VAL A 73 -12.05 -9.29 -20.33
CA VAL A 73 -13.36 -9.96 -20.28
C VAL A 73 -13.60 -10.69 -21.59
N ALA A 74 -13.80 -12.01 -21.51
CA ALA A 74 -14.04 -12.87 -22.66
C ALA A 74 -13.02 -12.68 -23.80
N GLY A 75 -11.72 -12.62 -23.46
CA GLY A 75 -10.63 -12.44 -24.42
C GLY A 75 -10.41 -11.00 -24.90
N LYS A 76 -11.21 -10.02 -24.42
CA LYS A 76 -11.08 -8.61 -24.80
C LYS A 76 -10.53 -7.78 -23.65
N LYS A 77 -9.34 -7.21 -23.87
CA LYS A 77 -8.68 -6.30 -22.92
C LYS A 77 -9.37 -4.94 -22.88
N SER A 78 -9.53 -4.40 -21.67
CA SER A 78 -9.94 -3.01 -21.48
C SER A 78 -8.81 -2.07 -21.89
N ARG A 79 -9.16 -0.80 -22.11
CA ARG A 79 -8.15 0.24 -22.28
C ARG A 79 -7.30 0.32 -21.01
N ARG A 80 -5.97 0.41 -21.15
CA ARG A 80 -5.06 0.66 -20.01
C ARG A 80 -5.48 1.88 -19.20
N GLN A 81 -5.33 1.79 -17.89
CA GLN A 81 -5.56 2.87 -16.95
C GLN A 81 -4.50 3.96 -17.11
N SER A 82 -3.23 3.56 -17.23
CA SER A 82 -2.11 4.44 -17.53
C SER A 82 -1.15 3.76 -18.53
N LYS A 83 -0.37 4.59 -19.25
CA LYS A 83 0.76 4.13 -20.07
C LYS A 83 2.04 3.98 -19.25
N HIS A 84 2.09 4.55 -18.04
CA HIS A 84 3.32 4.75 -17.28
C HIS A 84 3.40 3.87 -16.04
N PHE A 85 2.33 3.83 -15.22
CA PHE A 85 2.36 3.13 -13.94
C PHE A 85 1.07 2.37 -13.66
N THR A 86 1.19 1.20 -13.06
CA THR A 86 0.08 0.49 -12.39
C THR A 86 0.08 0.83 -10.91
N CYS A 87 -0.97 0.44 -10.17
CA CYS A 87 -1.02 0.72 -8.73
C CYS A 87 0.16 0.05 -7.99
N ILE A 88 0.53 -1.17 -8.40
CA ILE A 88 1.65 -1.90 -7.80
C ILE A 88 3.03 -1.35 -8.19
N SER A 89 3.10 -0.36 -9.08
CA SER A 89 4.36 0.34 -9.35
C SER A 89 4.84 1.13 -8.13
N CYS A 90 3.90 1.56 -7.27
CA CYS A 90 4.20 2.41 -6.11
C CYS A 90 3.67 1.85 -4.77
N HIS A 91 2.85 0.79 -4.79
CA HIS A 91 2.19 0.27 -3.60
C HIS A 91 2.29 -1.25 -3.49
N ASN A 92 2.56 -1.76 -2.29
CA ASN A 92 2.44 -3.18 -1.98
C ASN A 92 0.98 -3.62 -1.83
N ILE A 93 0.66 -4.83 -2.29
CA ILE A 93 -0.66 -5.49 -2.09
C ILE A 93 -0.66 -6.51 -0.94
N ASN A 94 0.50 -6.72 -0.31
CA ASN A 94 0.68 -7.53 0.89
C ASN A 94 1.06 -6.63 2.08
N LYS A 95 0.92 -7.15 3.31
CA LYS A 95 1.41 -6.48 4.51
C LYS A 95 2.92 -6.24 4.39
N GLU A 96 3.36 -5.00 4.61
CA GLU A 96 4.78 -4.62 4.58
C GLU A 96 5.32 -4.18 5.95
N ASP A 97 4.43 -3.78 6.86
CA ASP A 97 4.79 -3.36 8.21
C ASP A 97 4.61 -4.53 9.20
N PRO A 98 5.64 -4.92 9.96
CA PRO A 98 5.53 -6.00 10.94
C PRO A 98 4.62 -5.62 12.12
N ASP A 99 4.70 -4.37 12.60
CA ASP A 99 3.78 -3.78 13.57
C ASP A 99 2.94 -2.68 12.90
N LEU A 100 1.64 -2.95 12.75
CA LEU A 100 0.70 -2.02 12.11
C LEU A 100 0.36 -0.81 13.00
N ALA A 101 0.54 -0.91 14.32
CA ALA A 101 0.30 0.17 15.28
C ALA A 101 1.45 1.19 15.27
N HIS A 102 2.68 0.70 15.06
CA HIS A 102 3.89 1.52 15.04
C HIS A 102 4.73 1.26 13.78
N PRO A 103 4.26 1.65 12.59
CA PRO A 103 5.02 1.49 11.35
C PRO A 103 6.38 2.19 11.43
N ALA A 104 7.46 1.43 11.26
CA ALA A 104 8.83 1.92 11.38
C ALA A 104 9.63 1.60 10.10
N PRO A 105 10.30 2.58 9.46
CA PRO A 105 11.00 2.36 8.20
C PRO A 105 12.07 1.26 8.23
N GLU A 106 12.84 1.14 9.32
CA GLU A 106 13.88 0.09 9.43
C GLU A 106 13.26 -1.30 9.55
N ALA A 107 12.25 -1.44 10.41
CA ALA A 107 11.53 -2.71 10.57
C ALA A 107 10.84 -3.12 9.25
N ARG A 108 10.30 -2.14 8.50
CA ARG A 108 9.72 -2.35 7.18
C ARG A 108 10.76 -2.83 6.18
N LEU A 109 11.94 -2.20 6.11
CA LEU A 109 13.01 -2.61 5.19
C LEU A 109 13.44 -4.05 5.44
N ALA A 110 13.67 -4.43 6.71
CA ALA A 110 14.00 -5.79 7.08
C ALA A 110 12.87 -6.77 6.69
N TYR A 111 11.63 -6.43 7.04
CA TYR A 111 10.46 -7.28 6.75
C TYR A 111 10.27 -7.50 5.24
N VAL A 112 10.29 -6.45 4.43
CA VAL A 112 10.10 -6.60 2.97
C VAL A 112 11.28 -7.35 2.34
N SER A 113 12.49 -7.20 2.88
CA SER A 113 13.64 -7.95 2.38
C SER A 113 13.52 -9.45 2.67
N GLU A 114 13.13 -9.82 3.89
CA GLU A 114 12.89 -11.22 4.29
C GLU A 114 11.83 -11.90 3.43
N HIS A 115 10.83 -11.14 2.96
CA HIS A 115 9.71 -11.63 2.17
C HIS A 115 9.86 -11.41 0.66
N ASP A 116 11.03 -10.95 0.20
CA ASP A 116 11.32 -10.57 -1.20
C ASP A 116 10.27 -9.62 -1.82
N MET A 117 9.79 -8.69 -1.00
CA MET A 117 8.84 -7.64 -1.36
C MET A 117 9.56 -6.33 -1.69
N PRO A 118 8.96 -5.45 -2.49
CA PRO A 118 9.56 -4.15 -2.76
C PRO A 118 9.36 -3.17 -1.61
N PHE A 119 10.32 -2.25 -1.48
CA PHE A 119 10.30 -1.13 -0.54
C PHE A 119 9.88 0.13 -1.33
N LEU A 120 8.62 0.54 -1.20
CA LEU A 120 7.99 1.52 -2.11
C LEU A 120 7.52 2.79 -1.39
N GLN A 121 7.39 3.87 -2.16
CA GLN A 121 6.99 5.21 -1.69
C GLN A 121 5.55 5.26 -1.17
N GLY A 122 4.63 4.53 -1.80
CA GLY A 122 3.22 4.58 -1.47
C GLY A 122 2.88 3.74 -0.23
N SER A 123 1.88 4.18 0.55
CA SER A 123 1.29 3.35 1.61
C SER A 123 0.78 2.02 1.05
N PRO A 124 0.86 0.88 1.75
CA PRO A 124 0.39 -0.39 1.17
C PRO A 124 -1.12 -0.32 0.88
N LEU A 125 -1.53 -0.98 -0.21
CA LEU A 125 -2.94 -1.24 -0.54
C LEU A 125 -3.53 -2.33 0.37
N TYR A 126 -2.68 -3.21 0.91
CA TYR A 126 -3.09 -4.12 1.98
C TYR A 126 -3.63 -3.33 3.17
N GLY A 127 -4.83 -3.67 3.62
CA GLY A 127 -5.53 -2.99 4.72
C GLY A 127 -6.01 -1.58 4.38
N ILE A 128 -5.92 -1.10 3.13
CA ILE A 128 -6.31 0.29 2.81
C ILE A 128 -7.79 0.56 3.11
N VAL A 129 -8.64 -0.46 2.97
CA VAL A 129 -10.07 -0.35 3.32
C VAL A 129 -10.29 -0.21 4.83
N ASN A 130 -9.33 -0.56 5.68
CA ASN A 130 -9.45 -0.39 7.14
C ASN A 130 -9.14 1.04 7.59
N ARG A 131 -8.67 1.91 6.67
CA ARG A 131 -8.34 3.31 6.94
C ARG A 131 -9.55 4.23 6.80
N ARG A 132 -9.53 5.33 7.54
CA ARG A 132 -10.55 6.39 7.54
C ARG A 132 -10.05 7.70 6.92
N SER A 133 -8.73 7.84 6.72
CA SER A 133 -8.17 9.03 6.07
C SER A 133 -7.02 8.78 5.09
N PHE A 134 -6.98 9.58 4.02
CA PHE A 134 -6.12 9.40 2.85
C PHE A 134 -5.44 10.71 2.45
N TYR A 135 -4.29 10.61 1.75
CA TYR A 135 -3.45 11.76 1.35
C TYR A 135 -3.12 12.67 2.54
N ASN A 136 -2.63 12.08 3.64
CA ASN A 136 -2.42 12.81 4.90
C ASN A 136 -1.18 13.72 4.89
N GLY A 137 -1.07 14.57 5.91
CA GLY A 137 0.12 15.39 6.15
C GLY A 137 0.52 16.22 4.94
N ASP A 138 1.78 16.11 4.55
CA ASP A 138 2.42 16.97 3.56
C ASP A 138 1.95 16.74 2.11
N TYR A 139 1.08 15.77 1.85
CA TYR A 139 0.44 15.67 0.54
C TYR A 139 -0.36 16.93 0.16
N ASP A 140 -0.82 17.75 1.11
CA ASP A 140 -1.35 19.10 0.85
C ASP A 140 -0.32 19.99 0.13
N LYS A 141 0.95 19.92 0.52
CA LYS A 141 2.03 20.73 -0.08
C LYS A 141 2.25 20.37 -1.55
N LYS A 142 2.05 19.09 -1.90
CA LYS A 142 2.29 18.58 -3.26
C LYS A 142 1.08 18.78 -4.18
N TYR A 143 -0.11 18.47 -3.71
CA TYR A 143 -1.31 18.41 -4.54
C TYR A 143 -2.31 19.54 -4.28
N GLY A 144 -2.08 20.36 -3.25
CA GLY A 144 -2.93 21.49 -2.89
C GLY A 144 -4.38 21.06 -2.68
N ASP A 145 -5.31 21.80 -3.26
CA ASP A 145 -6.74 21.58 -3.08
C ASP A 145 -7.24 20.23 -3.62
N LEU A 146 -6.47 19.54 -4.46
CA LEU A 146 -6.85 18.24 -5.02
C LEU A 146 -6.99 17.16 -3.93
N VAL A 147 -6.32 17.29 -2.78
CA VAL A 147 -6.43 16.28 -1.72
C VAL A 147 -7.65 16.48 -0.83
N LYS A 148 -8.27 17.67 -0.82
CA LYS A 148 -9.40 17.98 0.07
C LYS A 148 -10.56 16.97 -0.07
N PRO A 149 -11.01 16.60 -1.29
CA PRO A 149 -12.08 15.60 -1.45
C PRO A 149 -11.67 14.19 -1.02
N THR A 150 -10.37 13.89 -1.01
CA THR A 150 -9.85 12.55 -0.74
C THR A 150 -9.78 12.20 0.74
N ARG A 151 -9.74 13.22 1.63
CA ARG A 151 -9.41 13.05 3.06
C ARG A 151 -10.26 12.04 3.79
N HIS A 152 -11.52 11.86 3.40
CA HIS A 152 -12.44 10.90 4.00
C HIS A 152 -13.20 10.10 2.93
N ASN A 153 -12.65 10.01 1.72
CA ASN A 153 -13.28 9.30 0.61
C ASN A 153 -12.24 8.52 -0.19
N LEU A 154 -12.23 7.20 0.02
CA LEU A 154 -11.31 6.29 -0.67
C LEU A 154 -11.50 6.30 -2.20
N ARG A 155 -12.71 6.54 -2.72
CA ARG A 155 -12.95 6.64 -4.17
C ARG A 155 -12.25 7.85 -4.76
N GLU A 156 -12.37 9.00 -4.10
CA GLU A 156 -11.66 10.22 -4.50
C GLU A 156 -10.14 10.04 -4.38
N ALA A 157 -9.67 9.36 -3.34
CA ALA A 157 -8.24 9.04 -3.18
C ALA A 157 -7.72 8.14 -4.32
N ILE A 158 -8.44 7.07 -4.66
CA ILE A 158 -8.10 6.19 -5.80
C ILE A 158 -8.15 6.98 -7.10
N GLN A 159 -9.13 7.88 -7.27
CA GLN A 159 -9.28 8.66 -8.49
C GLN A 159 -8.16 9.69 -8.66
N LEU A 160 -7.76 10.37 -7.58
CA LEU A 160 -6.61 11.27 -7.58
C LEU A 160 -5.33 10.51 -7.94
N CYS A 161 -5.11 9.34 -7.34
CA CYS A 161 -3.97 8.49 -7.64
C CYS A 161 -3.95 8.07 -9.13
N ALA A 162 -5.08 7.62 -9.65
CA ALA A 162 -5.22 7.19 -11.03
C ALA A 162 -4.83 8.29 -12.04
N ILE A 163 -5.14 9.56 -11.74
CA ILE A 163 -4.85 10.68 -12.63
C ILE A 163 -3.44 11.22 -12.38
N GLU A 164 -3.16 11.64 -11.15
CA GLU A 164 -1.94 12.38 -10.81
C GLU A 164 -0.74 11.46 -10.54
N CYS A 165 -0.94 10.37 -9.80
CA CYS A 165 0.17 9.50 -9.42
C CYS A 165 0.53 8.53 -10.54
N SER A 166 -0.47 7.92 -11.18
CA SER A 166 -0.24 6.98 -12.26
C SER A 166 -0.05 7.67 -13.61
N GLN A 167 -0.33 8.97 -13.73
CA GLN A 167 -0.37 9.69 -15.01
C GLN A 167 -1.33 8.99 -16.00
N GLY A 168 -2.52 8.70 -15.47
CA GLY A 168 -3.51 7.88 -16.14
C GLY A 168 -4.79 8.65 -16.46
N ARG A 169 -5.72 7.93 -17.08
CA ARG A 169 -7.06 8.46 -17.32
C ARG A 169 -7.93 8.33 -16.07
N LYS A 170 -9.02 9.10 -16.04
CA LYS A 170 -10.12 8.89 -15.10
C LYS A 170 -10.62 7.45 -15.15
N LEU A 171 -10.92 6.88 -13.99
CA LEU A 171 -11.49 5.54 -13.88
C LEU A 171 -12.98 5.61 -14.20
N LYS A 172 -13.49 4.57 -14.85
CA LYS A 172 -14.93 4.38 -15.03
C LYS A 172 -15.52 3.79 -13.75
N ASP A 173 -16.82 3.97 -13.53
CA ASP A 173 -17.49 3.50 -12.31
C ASP A 173 -17.29 2.01 -12.06
N PHE A 174 -17.41 1.16 -13.10
CA PHE A 174 -17.17 -0.27 -12.94
C PHE A 174 -15.72 -0.58 -12.56
N GLU A 175 -14.73 0.23 -13.01
CA GLU A 175 -13.33 0.04 -12.67
C GLU A 175 -13.08 0.43 -11.21
N MET A 176 -13.64 1.56 -10.78
CA MET A 176 -13.59 2.01 -9.38
C MET A 176 -14.17 0.97 -8.42
N GLU A 177 -15.39 0.49 -8.69
CA GLU A 177 -16.03 -0.49 -7.81
C GLU A 177 -15.37 -1.87 -7.89
N SER A 178 -14.79 -2.25 -9.04
CA SER A 178 -13.97 -3.46 -9.14
C SER A 178 -12.72 -3.35 -8.27
N ILE A 179 -11.98 -2.22 -8.37
CA ILE A 179 -10.79 -1.96 -7.55
C ILE A 179 -11.17 -2.03 -6.07
N LEU A 180 -12.22 -1.34 -5.65
CA LEU A 180 -12.69 -1.41 -4.26
C LEU A 180 -13.04 -2.84 -3.85
N ALA A 181 -13.74 -3.60 -4.68
CA ALA A 181 -14.10 -4.98 -4.39
C ALA A 181 -12.87 -5.85 -4.15
N TYR A 182 -11.80 -5.66 -4.94
CA TYR A 182 -10.52 -6.32 -4.71
C TYR A 182 -9.81 -5.82 -3.43
N LEU A 183 -9.79 -4.52 -3.17
CA LEU A 183 -9.16 -3.98 -1.97
C LEU A 183 -9.83 -4.52 -0.68
N TRP A 184 -11.12 -4.83 -0.72
CA TRP A 184 -11.83 -5.51 0.36
C TRP A 184 -11.42 -6.97 0.57
N THR A 185 -10.76 -7.62 -0.40
CA THR A 185 -10.23 -8.99 -0.20
C THR A 185 -8.87 -9.00 0.48
N ILE A 186 -8.18 -7.86 0.50
CA ILE A 186 -6.87 -7.67 1.14
C ILE A 186 -6.99 -6.71 2.34
N ASP A 187 -8.12 -6.75 3.05
CA ASP A 187 -8.33 -6.05 4.31
C ASP A 187 -7.50 -6.66 5.45
N LEU A 188 -7.36 -5.92 6.56
CA LEU A 188 -6.67 -6.41 7.75
C LEU A 188 -7.45 -7.55 8.41
N LYS A 189 -6.71 -8.56 8.86
CA LYS A 189 -7.18 -9.76 9.55
C LYS A 189 -6.70 -9.78 11.01
N LEU A 190 -7.32 -10.63 11.83
CA LEU A 190 -6.96 -10.79 13.24
C LEU A 190 -5.48 -11.13 13.44
N LYS A 191 -4.96 -12.04 12.62
CA LYS A 191 -3.54 -12.46 12.62
C LYS A 191 -2.54 -11.36 12.25
N ASP A 192 -3.00 -10.26 11.66
CA ASP A 192 -2.10 -9.17 11.30
C ASP A 192 -1.78 -8.28 12.49
N LEU A 193 -2.59 -8.36 13.56
CA LEU A 193 -2.45 -7.55 14.77
C LEU A 193 -1.55 -8.25 15.79
N ILE A 194 -0.67 -7.48 16.44
CA ILE A 194 0.13 -7.96 17.57
C ILE A 194 -0.73 -7.90 18.84
N LEU A 195 -1.37 -9.03 19.15
CA LEU A 195 -2.25 -9.20 20.30
C LEU A 195 -1.59 -10.09 21.36
N SER A 196 -1.68 -9.68 22.62
CA SER A 196 -1.40 -10.55 23.75
C SER A 196 -2.53 -11.56 23.98
N ASP A 197 -2.24 -12.66 24.68
CA ASP A 197 -3.26 -13.65 25.06
C ASP A 197 -4.41 -13.03 25.87
N ALA A 198 -4.12 -12.03 26.70
CA ALA A 198 -5.13 -11.32 27.49
C ALA A 198 -6.06 -10.49 26.60
N GLU A 199 -5.49 -9.75 25.65
CA GLU A 199 -6.26 -8.97 24.67
C GLU A 199 -7.12 -9.87 23.77
N LEU A 200 -6.56 -10.99 23.29
CA LEU A 200 -7.30 -11.95 22.49
C LEU A 200 -8.48 -12.55 23.26
N LYS A 201 -8.31 -12.85 24.55
CA LYS A 201 -9.41 -13.31 25.42
C LYS A 201 -10.52 -12.27 25.56
N ILE A 202 -10.18 -10.98 25.67
CA ILE A 202 -11.17 -9.90 25.75
C ILE A 202 -11.95 -9.81 24.43
N ILE A 203 -11.24 -9.84 23.29
CA ILE A 203 -11.86 -9.80 21.96
C ILE A 203 -12.79 -11.01 21.75
N GLN A 204 -12.32 -12.21 22.09
CA GLN A 204 -13.10 -13.44 22.00
C GLN A 204 -14.34 -13.38 22.89
N HIS A 205 -14.18 -12.97 24.15
CA HIS A 205 -15.31 -12.85 25.07
C HIS A 205 -16.35 -11.84 24.58
N ALA A 206 -15.91 -10.71 24.02
CA ALA A 206 -16.81 -9.72 23.44
C ALA A 206 -17.54 -10.23 22.21
N PHE A 207 -16.90 -11.09 21.41
CA PHE A 207 -17.50 -11.74 20.26
C PHE A 207 -18.56 -12.78 20.67
N ASP A 208 -18.26 -13.63 21.66
CA ASP A 208 -19.14 -14.72 22.08
C ASP A 208 -20.37 -14.26 22.88
N THR A 209 -20.18 -13.26 23.73
CA THR A 209 -21.20 -12.84 24.72
C THR A 209 -21.87 -11.51 24.38
N GLY A 210 -21.20 -10.67 23.59
CA GLY A 210 -21.61 -9.30 23.36
C GLY A 210 -21.32 -8.34 24.53
N GLU A 211 -20.70 -8.80 25.61
CA GLU A 211 -20.22 -7.96 26.72
C GLU A 211 -18.87 -7.32 26.36
N LYS A 212 -18.42 -6.30 27.10
CA LYS A 212 -17.09 -5.66 26.90
C LYS A 212 -16.75 -5.18 25.47
N LYS A 213 -17.74 -5.00 24.59
CA LYS A 213 -17.56 -4.54 23.21
C LYS A 213 -16.71 -3.28 23.09
N ALA A 214 -16.93 -2.30 23.97
CA ALA A 214 -16.16 -1.05 23.99
C ALA A 214 -14.67 -1.27 24.26
N GLU A 215 -14.35 -2.14 25.22
CA GLU A 215 -12.97 -2.52 25.57
C GLU A 215 -12.31 -3.25 24.39
N ALA A 216 -12.99 -4.23 23.79
CA ALA A 216 -12.50 -4.95 22.63
C ALA A 216 -12.27 -4.04 21.40
N MET A 217 -13.15 -3.06 21.16
CA MET A 217 -12.95 -2.06 20.10
C MET A 217 -11.73 -1.19 20.35
N GLN A 218 -11.54 -0.70 21.59
CA GLN A 218 -10.37 0.10 21.94
C GLN A 218 -9.07 -0.68 21.72
N ILE A 219 -9.05 -1.96 22.09
CA ILE A 219 -7.93 -2.86 21.79
C ILE A 219 -7.70 -2.89 20.28
N LEU A 220 -8.70 -3.27 19.48
CA LEU A 220 -8.54 -3.40 18.02
C LEU A 220 -8.04 -2.10 17.37
N HIS A 221 -8.59 -0.93 17.72
CA HIS A 221 -8.15 0.35 17.19
C HIS A 221 -6.72 0.72 17.60
N SER A 222 -6.24 0.25 18.76
CA SER A 222 -4.86 0.49 19.19
C SER A 222 -3.82 -0.32 18.41
N LYS A 223 -4.23 -1.32 17.64
CA LYS A 223 -3.32 -2.28 16.99
C LYS A 223 -3.01 -1.97 15.53
N TYR A 224 -3.55 -0.89 14.97
CA TYR A 224 -3.21 -0.45 13.63
C TYR A 224 -3.52 1.04 13.44
N LEU A 225 -2.76 1.72 12.57
CA LEU A 225 -3.11 3.07 12.14
C LEU A 225 -4.25 3.05 11.12
N ASP A 226 -5.31 3.83 11.38
CA ASP A 226 -6.43 4.04 10.45
C ASP A 226 -6.16 5.16 9.42
N TYR A 227 -4.92 5.62 9.34
CA TYR A 227 -4.42 6.56 8.34
C TYR A 227 -2.94 6.24 8.04
N SER A 228 -2.35 6.92 7.05
CA SER A 228 -0.91 6.82 6.77
C SER A 228 -0.29 8.23 6.85
N PRO A 229 0.57 8.52 7.84
CA PRO A 229 1.25 9.81 7.96
C PRO A 229 2.21 10.04 6.79
N ALA A 230 2.45 11.30 6.46
CA ALA A 230 3.37 11.69 5.42
C ALA A 230 4.04 13.02 5.76
N THR A 231 5.35 12.97 5.96
CA THR A 231 6.21 14.13 6.15
C THR A 231 7.20 14.19 5.00
N PHE A 232 7.19 15.30 4.25
CA PHE A 232 8.20 15.57 3.23
C PHE A 232 9.35 16.32 3.89
N VAL A 233 10.58 15.92 3.56
CA VAL A 233 11.80 16.52 4.08
C VAL A 233 12.69 16.93 2.93
N ASP A 234 13.51 17.96 3.16
CA ASP A 234 14.45 18.45 2.17
C ASP A 234 15.65 17.48 2.04
N PRO A 235 16.34 17.46 0.89
CA PRO A 235 17.67 16.87 0.79
C PRO A 235 18.66 17.51 1.78
N PRO A 236 19.77 16.83 2.11
CA PRO A 236 20.81 17.40 2.94
C PRO A 236 21.29 18.74 2.41
N ALA A 237 21.62 19.66 3.32
CA ALA A 237 22.11 20.99 2.97
C ALA A 237 23.39 20.90 2.11
N ASP A 238 24.32 20.03 2.49
CA ASP A 238 25.46 19.63 1.66
C ASP A 238 25.32 18.19 1.18
N ARG A 239 24.95 18.02 -0.09
CA ARG A 239 24.74 16.71 -0.71
C ARG A 239 26.05 15.94 -0.94
N LYS A 240 27.21 16.58 -0.87
CA LYS A 240 28.50 15.88 -1.01
C LYS A 240 28.81 15.07 0.23
N THR A 241 28.45 15.58 1.41
CA THR A 241 28.69 14.96 2.72
C THR A 241 27.43 14.31 3.29
N GLY A 242 26.25 14.59 2.73
CA GLY A 242 24.97 14.06 3.23
C GLY A 242 24.58 14.71 4.56
N ASP A 243 23.86 13.98 5.40
CA ASP A 243 23.44 14.43 6.73
C ASP A 243 24.51 14.20 7.82
N GLY A 244 25.73 13.79 7.45
CA GLY A 244 26.82 13.46 8.38
C GLY A 244 26.60 12.16 9.16
N LEU A 245 25.63 11.34 8.76
CA LEU A 245 25.36 10.02 9.32
C LEU A 245 26.34 8.98 8.78
N THR A 246 26.69 7.99 9.61
CA THR A 246 27.48 6.83 9.17
C THR A 246 26.54 5.78 8.57
N GLY A 247 26.72 5.46 7.28
CA GLY A 247 25.88 4.49 6.58
C GLY A 247 26.28 3.04 6.82
N ASN A 248 25.31 2.15 6.76
CA ASN A 248 25.47 0.70 6.74
C ASN A 248 25.32 0.16 5.30
N GLU A 249 26.39 -0.41 4.74
CA GLU A 249 26.42 -0.95 3.37
C GLU A 249 25.43 -2.10 3.15
N GLU A 250 25.23 -2.97 4.14
CA GLU A 250 24.31 -4.11 4.03
C GLU A 250 22.87 -3.62 3.91
N ASN A 251 22.47 -2.67 4.77
CA ASN A 251 21.16 -2.01 4.67
C ASN A 251 21.02 -1.27 3.34
N GLY A 252 22.07 -0.57 2.90
CA GLY A 252 22.10 0.12 1.63
C GLY A 252 21.88 -0.80 0.43
N ALA A 253 22.44 -2.00 0.47
CA ALA A 253 22.21 -3.03 -0.54
C ALA A 253 20.75 -3.47 -0.58
N LEU A 254 20.09 -3.61 0.58
CA LEU A 254 18.67 -3.94 0.65
C LEU A 254 17.81 -2.83 0.04
N ILE A 255 18.11 -1.57 0.34
CA ILE A 255 17.38 -0.43 -0.25
C ILE A 255 17.58 -0.41 -1.76
N TYR A 256 18.82 -0.58 -2.23
CA TYR A 256 19.11 -0.59 -3.66
C TYR A 256 18.33 -1.69 -4.39
N LYS A 257 18.34 -2.92 -3.86
CA LYS A 257 17.62 -4.06 -4.42
C LYS A 257 16.10 -3.86 -4.38
N HIS A 258 15.54 -3.56 -3.21
CA HIS A 258 14.09 -3.61 -2.98
C HIS A 258 13.36 -2.31 -3.37
N SER A 259 14.04 -1.17 -3.44
CA SER A 259 13.47 0.12 -3.86
C SER A 259 13.96 0.53 -5.25
N CYS A 260 15.28 0.68 -5.43
CA CYS A 260 15.81 1.26 -6.67
C CYS A 260 15.61 0.30 -7.86
N GLN A 261 16.08 -0.94 -7.73
CA GLN A 261 16.01 -1.92 -8.81
C GLN A 261 14.58 -2.34 -9.12
N TYR A 262 13.66 -2.30 -8.16
CA TYR A 262 12.25 -2.62 -8.42
C TYR A 262 11.67 -1.82 -9.60
N CYS A 263 12.00 -0.53 -9.69
CA CYS A 263 11.54 0.35 -10.77
C CYS A 263 12.53 0.44 -11.94
N HIS A 264 13.83 0.38 -11.66
CA HIS A 264 14.87 0.76 -12.60
C HIS A 264 15.58 -0.42 -13.27
N PHE A 265 15.54 -1.62 -12.68
CA PHE A 265 16.12 -2.80 -13.31
C PHE A 265 15.24 -3.27 -14.48
N ASP A 266 15.88 -3.71 -15.56
CA ASP A 266 15.23 -4.13 -16.81
C ASP A 266 14.20 -3.12 -17.36
N ASN A 267 14.40 -1.84 -17.05
CA ASN A 267 13.52 -0.74 -17.40
C ASN A 267 12.04 -0.93 -17.02
N ARG A 268 11.76 -1.63 -15.91
CA ARG A 268 10.39 -2.01 -15.53
C ARG A 268 9.41 -0.83 -15.50
N ASN A 269 9.78 0.24 -14.81
CA ASN A 269 8.97 1.46 -14.65
C ASN A 269 9.75 2.74 -15.00
N SER A 270 11.03 2.63 -15.36
CA SER A 270 11.93 3.75 -15.63
C SER A 270 12.91 3.40 -16.75
N PHE A 271 13.31 4.39 -17.55
CA PHE A 271 14.34 4.20 -18.59
C PHE A 271 15.78 4.42 -18.08
N LEU A 272 15.95 4.82 -16.83
CA LEU A 272 17.26 4.84 -16.19
C LEU A 272 17.52 3.43 -15.66
N LEU A 273 18.36 2.66 -16.35
CA LEU A 273 18.77 1.34 -15.90
C LEU A 273 19.63 1.47 -14.64
N LEU A 274 19.23 0.77 -13.58
CA LEU A 274 20.05 0.59 -12.37
C LEU A 274 20.32 -0.91 -12.19
N ASP A 275 21.50 -1.36 -12.61
CA ASP A 275 22.00 -2.73 -12.46
C ASP A 275 23.17 -2.82 -11.48
N ASN A 276 23.66 -4.03 -11.22
CA ASN A 276 24.77 -4.24 -10.29
C ASN A 276 26.16 -4.01 -10.94
N SER A 277 26.25 -3.22 -12.03
CA SER A 277 27.54 -2.95 -12.67
C SER A 277 28.28 -1.80 -11.96
N LYS A 278 29.61 -1.90 -11.90
CA LYS A 278 30.47 -0.82 -11.39
C LYS A 278 30.17 0.52 -12.05
N MET A 279 29.87 0.54 -13.36
CA MET A 279 29.54 1.76 -14.11
C MET A 279 28.26 2.42 -13.59
N THR A 280 27.22 1.65 -13.25
CA THR A 280 25.99 2.17 -12.64
C THR A 280 26.30 2.84 -11.31
N PHE A 281 27.05 2.17 -10.43
CA PHE A 281 27.41 2.73 -9.13
C PHE A 281 28.29 3.97 -9.24
N GLN A 282 29.27 3.99 -10.15
CA GLN A 282 30.09 5.18 -10.42
C GLN A 282 29.26 6.36 -10.91
N HIS A 283 28.27 6.12 -11.78
CA HIS A 283 27.34 7.16 -12.23
C HIS A 283 26.52 7.73 -11.07
N LEU A 284 25.92 6.87 -10.25
CA LEU A 284 25.16 7.28 -9.07
C LEU A 284 26.03 8.05 -8.07
N LEU A 285 27.22 7.54 -7.77
CA LEU A 285 28.19 8.17 -6.87
C LEU A 285 28.55 9.59 -7.34
N HIS A 286 28.87 9.73 -8.63
CA HIS A 286 29.24 11.01 -9.23
C HIS A 286 28.09 12.03 -9.19
N LYS A 287 26.83 11.57 -9.33
CA LYS A 287 25.65 12.43 -9.33
C LYS A 287 25.07 12.72 -7.96
N ALA A 288 25.30 11.87 -6.97
CA ALA A 288 24.61 11.98 -5.68
C ALA A 288 24.86 13.34 -4.98
N GLY A 289 26.05 13.93 -5.13
CA GLY A 289 26.37 15.24 -4.55
C GLY A 289 25.85 16.47 -5.31
N THR A 290 25.11 16.31 -6.41
CA THR A 290 24.70 17.43 -7.27
C THR A 290 23.21 17.79 -7.13
N TYR A 291 22.84 18.97 -7.61
CA TYR A 291 21.43 19.36 -7.80
C TYR A 291 20.95 18.87 -9.17
N ASP A 292 20.78 17.56 -9.32
CA ASP A 292 20.45 16.88 -10.58
C ASP A 292 19.34 15.84 -10.35
N PRO A 293 18.43 15.60 -11.31
CA PRO A 293 17.42 14.53 -11.21
C PRO A 293 17.99 13.11 -11.06
N HIS A 294 19.29 12.89 -11.24
CA HIS A 294 20.00 11.63 -10.97
C HIS A 294 20.71 11.62 -9.60
N SER A 295 20.66 12.70 -8.82
CA SER A 295 21.14 12.69 -7.45
C SER A 295 20.18 11.88 -6.57
N ILE A 296 20.72 10.90 -5.84
CA ILE A 296 19.92 10.09 -4.92
C ILE A 296 19.24 10.96 -3.86
N TYR A 297 19.92 11.96 -3.33
CA TYR A 297 19.36 12.88 -2.32
C TYR A 297 18.23 13.72 -2.89
N GLN A 298 18.43 14.30 -4.07
CA GLN A 298 17.44 15.15 -4.71
C GLN A 298 16.19 14.36 -5.09
N VAL A 299 16.38 13.25 -5.79
CA VAL A 299 15.28 12.53 -6.41
C VAL A 299 14.46 11.73 -5.40
N ILE A 300 15.08 11.25 -4.32
CA ILE A 300 14.36 10.52 -3.28
C ILE A 300 13.49 11.48 -2.45
N ARG A 301 13.97 12.70 -2.17
CA ARG A 301 13.26 13.67 -1.32
C ARG A 301 12.23 14.52 -2.06
N TYR A 302 12.49 14.87 -3.31
CA TYR A 302 11.58 15.71 -4.11
C TYR A 302 10.93 15.00 -5.29
N GLY A 303 11.35 13.78 -5.60
CA GLY A 303 10.93 13.08 -6.81
C GLY A 303 11.47 13.74 -8.07
N THR A 304 10.89 13.37 -9.21
CA THR A 304 11.05 14.13 -10.46
C THR A 304 9.70 14.69 -10.91
N PRO A 305 9.67 15.83 -11.62
CA PRO A 305 8.44 16.29 -12.25
C PRO A 305 8.13 15.44 -13.49
N PRO A 306 6.85 15.18 -13.81
CA PRO A 306 6.47 14.72 -15.13
C PRO A 306 6.90 15.79 -16.17
N LYS A 307 7.58 15.38 -17.24
CA LYS A 307 8.01 16.30 -18.32
C LYS A 307 7.12 16.13 -19.54
N GLY A 308 6.87 17.21 -20.28
CA GLY A 308 6.12 17.14 -21.54
C GLY A 308 6.72 16.09 -22.49
N GLY A 309 5.91 15.11 -22.90
CA GLY A 309 6.33 13.97 -23.73
C GLY A 309 6.93 12.77 -22.97
N LYS A 310 7.27 12.91 -21.69
CA LYS A 310 7.67 11.83 -20.78
C LYS A 310 7.03 12.07 -19.41
N GLU A 311 5.76 11.67 -19.29
CA GLU A 311 4.97 11.82 -18.06
C GLU A 311 5.45 10.87 -16.94
N ALA A 312 6.22 9.83 -17.27
CA ALA A 312 6.85 8.98 -16.25
C ALA A 312 7.78 9.81 -15.33
N TYR A 313 7.57 9.70 -14.03
CA TYR A 313 8.30 10.42 -12.99
C TYR A 313 8.68 9.49 -11.83
N MET A 314 9.58 9.94 -10.96
CA MET A 314 9.92 9.24 -9.73
C MET A 314 9.12 9.86 -8.57
N PRO A 315 8.26 9.10 -7.88
CA PRO A 315 7.64 9.57 -6.65
C PRO A 315 8.68 9.79 -5.56
N GLN A 316 8.45 10.80 -4.73
CA GLN A 316 9.28 11.08 -3.55
C GLN A 316 8.91 10.17 -2.39
N TYR A 317 9.90 9.84 -1.56
CA TYR A 317 9.71 9.14 -0.29
C TYR A 317 9.37 10.14 0.82
N THR A 318 8.40 9.79 1.66
CA THR A 318 8.20 10.49 2.94
C THR A 318 9.22 10.01 3.97
N LYS A 319 9.38 10.75 5.06
CA LYS A 319 10.24 10.34 6.18
C LYS A 319 9.79 9.03 6.82
N GLU A 320 8.49 8.77 6.82
CA GLU A 320 7.89 7.52 7.33
C GLU A 320 8.09 6.34 6.38
N LYS A 321 8.60 6.59 5.17
CA LYS A 321 8.91 5.56 4.17
C LYS A 321 10.41 5.35 4.00
N MET A 322 11.21 6.40 4.02
CA MET A 322 12.67 6.28 3.99
C MET A 322 13.32 7.32 4.90
N THR A 323 14.05 6.87 5.92
CA THR A 323 14.71 7.75 6.92
C THR A 323 15.94 8.45 6.32
N ASP A 324 16.47 9.44 7.04
CA ASP A 324 17.77 10.05 6.70
C ASP A 324 18.91 9.02 6.88
N GLN A 325 18.79 8.12 7.86
CA GLN A 325 19.73 7.01 8.04
C GLN A 325 19.73 6.04 6.86
N GLN A 326 18.56 5.66 6.34
CA GLN A 326 18.45 4.80 5.14
C GLN A 326 19.05 5.46 3.89
N MET A 327 18.99 6.79 3.81
CA MET A 327 19.69 7.53 2.74
C MET A 327 21.21 7.42 2.87
N ALA A 328 21.74 7.52 4.10
CA ALA A 328 23.16 7.32 4.37
C ALA A 328 23.61 5.88 4.09
N ASP A 329 22.79 4.89 4.47
CA ASP A 329 23.01 3.47 4.19
C ASP A 329 23.11 3.21 2.68
N LEU A 330 22.13 3.72 1.90
CA LEU A 330 22.13 3.62 0.44
C LEU A 330 23.38 4.27 -0.17
N ARG A 331 23.78 5.44 0.34
CA ARG A 331 24.98 6.15 -0.12
C ARG A 331 26.24 5.32 0.13
N ALA A 332 26.39 4.74 1.33
CA ALA A 332 27.54 3.91 1.69
C ALA A 332 27.66 2.69 0.77
N TYR A 333 26.55 2.01 0.49
CA TYR A 333 26.54 0.89 -0.45
C TYR A 333 26.97 1.30 -1.87
N ILE A 334 26.44 2.41 -2.40
CA ILE A 334 26.83 2.93 -3.71
C ILE A 334 28.32 3.26 -3.76
N GLU A 335 28.86 3.87 -2.70
CA GLU A 335 30.29 4.17 -2.59
C GLU A 335 31.16 2.91 -2.59
N ALA A 336 30.77 1.89 -1.83
CA ALA A 336 31.49 0.62 -1.77
C ALA A 336 31.52 -0.07 -3.14
N GLU A 337 30.37 -0.22 -3.80
CA GLU A 337 30.27 -0.89 -5.11
C GLU A 337 30.94 -0.11 -6.25
N ALA A 338 30.97 1.23 -6.18
CA ALA A 338 31.68 2.04 -7.18
C ALA A 338 33.21 1.86 -7.12
N ASN A 339 33.74 1.43 -5.96
CA ASN A 339 35.17 1.29 -5.68
C ASN A 339 35.69 -0.15 -5.78
N LYS A 340 34.82 -1.17 -5.74
CA LYS A 340 35.14 -2.55 -6.15
C LYS A 340 35.51 -2.56 -7.63
#